data_AF-Q3ABF9-F1
#
_entry.id   AF-Q3ABF9-F1
#
_cell.length_a   1.000
_cell.length_b   1.000
_cell.length_c   1.000
_cell.angle_alpha   90.00
_cell.angle_beta   90.00
_cell.angle_gamma   90.00
#
_symmetry.space_group_name_H-M   'P 1'
#
loop_
_entity.id
_entity.type
_entity.pdbx_description
1 polymer ?
#
loop_
_entity_poly.entity_id
_entity_poly.type
_entity_poly.pdbx_seq_one_letter_code
_entity_poly.pdbx_strand_id
1 'polypeptide(L)' 'MIYLGEEEGYPMFTFTSSAKYLASRPSKKYLKTIGYGIKETYNLTKEEIAAYLLKKPGVYGNYEMAEIIKLFE' A
#
# COMPACT_ATOMS: atom_id res chain seq x y z
N MET A 1 17.16 8.85 11.40
CA MET A 1 18.01 7.93 10.63
C MET A 1 18.79 7.12 11.65
N ILE A 2 18.71 5.80 11.59
CA ILE A 2 19.32 4.86 12.54
C ILE A 2 20.40 4.09 11.79
N TYR A 3 21.61 4.04 12.32
CA TYR A 3 22.70 3.23 11.78
C TYR A 3 22.47 1.75 12.14
N LEU A 4 22.58 0.86 11.17
CA LEU A 4 22.32 -0.58 11.32
C LEU A 4 23.59 -1.44 11.26
N GLY A 5 24.76 -0.84 11.03
CA GLY A 5 26.02 -1.55 10.82
C GLY A 5 26.54 -1.38 9.41
N GLU A 6 27.48 -2.24 9.01
CA GLU A 6 28.06 -2.27 7.66
C GLU A 6 27.71 -3.59 6.97
N GLU A 7 27.42 -3.52 5.67
CA GLU A 7 27.25 -4.68 4.78
C GLU A 7 28.30 -4.57 3.68
N GLU A 8 29.18 -5.57 3.54
CA GLU A 8 30.32 -5.56 2.59
C GLU A 8 31.20 -4.30 2.66
N GLY A 9 31.32 -3.68 3.86
CA GLY A 9 32.09 -2.45 4.07
C GLY A 9 31.35 -1.15 3.72
N TYR A 10 30.07 -1.24 3.36
CA TYR A 10 29.21 -0.08 3.13
C TYR A 10 28.28 0.18 4.34
N PRO A 11 28.18 1.43 4.83
CA PRO A 11 27.37 1.73 5.99
C PRO A 11 25.88 1.66 5.65
N MET A 12 25.14 0.87 6.43
CA MET A 12 23.71 0.70 6.31
C MET A 12 22.97 1.62 7.28
N PHE A 13 22.02 2.38 6.74
CA PHE A 13 21.15 3.27 7.50
C PHE A 13 19.68 2.94 7.24
N THR A 14 18.84 3.16 8.24
CA THR A 14 17.39 3.07 8.10
C THR A 14 16.69 4.35 8.55
N PHE A 15 15.52 4.58 7.95
CA PHE A 15 14.59 5.62 8.33
C PHE A 15 13.32 4.98 8.90
N THR A 16 13.49 4.05 9.84
CA THR A 16 12.40 3.53 10.64
C THR A 16 12.24 4.36 11.91
N SER A 17 11.01 4.49 12.37
CA SER A 17 10.67 5.13 13.64
C SER A 17 9.85 4.11 14.44
N SER A 18 10.13 4.02 15.74
CA SER A 18 9.35 3.19 16.66
C SER A 18 7.96 3.78 16.95
N ALA A 19 7.71 5.03 16.53
CA ALA A 19 6.42 5.66 16.66
C ALA A 19 5.39 4.98 15.74
N LYS A 20 4.22 4.65 16.30
CA LYS A 20 3.08 4.21 15.50
C LYS A 20 2.46 5.42 14.81
N TYR A 21 2.59 5.51 13.49
CA TYR A 21 1.88 6.50 12.69
C TYR A 21 0.48 5.98 12.36
N LEU A 22 -0.50 6.89 12.35
CA LEU A 22 -1.81 6.61 11.77
C LEU A 22 -1.63 6.42 10.27
N ALA A 23 -2.26 5.38 9.72
CA ALA A 23 -2.26 5.16 8.29
C ALA A 23 -2.98 6.32 7.60
N SER A 24 -2.31 6.97 6.65
CA SER A 24 -2.90 8.06 5.88
C SER A 24 -3.81 7.52 4.79
N ARG A 25 -4.85 8.30 4.46
CA ARG A 25 -5.71 8.04 3.31
C ARG A 25 -4.88 8.09 2.02
N PRO A 26 -4.70 6.98 1.28
CA PRO A 26 -3.93 6.98 0.04
C PRO A 26 -4.68 7.73 -1.06
N SER A 27 -3.97 8.21 -2.08
CA SER A 27 -4.62 8.82 -3.23
C SER A 27 -5.28 7.77 -4.13
N LYS A 28 -6.30 8.17 -4.89
CA LYS A 28 -6.94 7.30 -5.91
C LYS A 28 -5.94 6.79 -6.95
N LYS A 29 -4.99 7.65 -7.38
CA LYS A 29 -3.92 7.27 -8.32
C LYS A 29 -3.03 6.17 -7.73
N TYR A 30 -2.66 6.30 -6.45
CA TYR A 30 -1.86 5.28 -5.77
C TYR A 30 -2.60 3.95 -5.66
N LEU A 31 -3.87 3.96 -5.24
CA LEU A 31 -4.70 2.75 -5.18
C LEU A 31 -4.83 2.06 -6.54
N LYS A 32 -4.97 2.84 -7.62
CA LYS A 32 -5.00 2.33 -9.00
C LYS A 32 -3.68 1.65 -9.37
N THR A 33 -2.53 2.27 -9.09
CA THR A 33 -1.20 1.68 -9.32
C THR A 33 -1.02 0.36 -8.57
N ILE A 34 -1.34 0.33 -7.27
CA ILE A 34 -1.21 -0.89 -6.46
C ILE A 34 -2.16 -1.99 -6.99
N GLY A 35 -3.40 -1.63 -7.30
CA GLY A 35 -4.37 -2.60 -7.82
C GLY A 35 -3.96 -3.20 -9.16
N TYR A 36 -3.35 -2.43 -10.07
CA TYR A 36 -2.81 -2.98 -11.32
C TYR A 36 -1.68 -3.98 -11.08
N GLY A 37 -0.72 -3.67 -10.21
CA GLY A 37 0.35 -4.62 -9.90
C GLY A 37 -0.16 -5.93 -9.28
N ILE A 38 -1.19 -5.84 -8.43
CA ILE A 38 -1.85 -7.03 -7.87
C ILE A 38 -2.55 -7.83 -8.96
N LYS A 39 -3.28 -7.16 -9.87
CA LYS A 39 -3.98 -7.81 -10.99
C LYS A 39 -3.00 -8.57 -11.89
N GLU A 40 -1.88 -7.94 -12.25
CA GLU A 40 -0.83 -8.50 -13.11
C GLU A 40 -0.16 -9.74 -12.47
N THR A 41 0.02 -9.73 -11.16
CA THR A 41 0.75 -10.80 -10.45
C THR A 41 -0.16 -11.99 -10.09
N TYR A 42 -1.41 -11.72 -9.68
CA TYR A 42 -2.28 -12.72 -9.04
C TYR A 42 -3.58 -13.04 -9.81
N ASN A 43 -3.77 -12.44 -11.00
CA ASN A 43 -4.94 -12.65 -11.88
C ASN A 43 -6.31 -12.50 -11.17
N LEU A 44 -6.36 -11.59 -10.18
CA LEU A 44 -7.56 -11.31 -9.39
C LEU A 44 -8.56 -10.42 -10.13
N THR A 45 -9.84 -10.58 -9.82
CA THR A 45 -10.92 -9.69 -10.27
C THR A 45 -10.84 -8.32 -9.61
N LYS A 46 -11.50 -7.31 -10.20
CA LYS A 46 -11.53 -5.95 -9.63
C LYS A 46 -12.23 -5.92 -8.27
N GLU A 47 -13.21 -6.81 -8.06
CA GLU A 47 -13.92 -7.00 -6.80
C GLU A 47 -13.01 -7.59 -5.71
N GLU A 48 -12.19 -8.60 -6.04
CA GLU A 48 -11.21 -9.17 -5.12
C GLU A 48 -10.12 -8.18 -4.74
N ILE A 49 -9.63 -7.40 -5.71
CA ILE A 49 -8.66 -6.33 -5.48
C ILE A 49 -9.27 -5.25 -4.57
N ALA A 50 -10.51 -4.84 -4.82
CA ALA A 50 -11.20 -3.87 -3.98
C ALA A 50 -11.41 -4.39 -2.55
N ALA A 51 -11.85 -5.64 -2.39
CA ALA A 51 -12.00 -6.28 -1.09
C ALA A 51 -10.67 -6.39 -0.32
N TYR A 52 -9.56 -6.64 -1.03
CA TYR A 52 -8.23 -6.65 -0.44
C TYR A 52 -7.80 -5.25 0.04
N LEU A 53 -8.01 -4.22 -0.80
CA LEU A 53 -7.62 -2.85 -0.48
C LEU A 53 -8.43 -2.29 0.69
N LEU A 54 -9.73 -2.57 0.78
CA LEU A 54 -10.59 -2.12 1.89
C LEU A 54 -10.16 -2.62 3.27
N LYS A 55 -9.41 -3.72 3.35
CA LYS A 55 -8.86 -4.24 4.60
C LYS A 55 -7.61 -3.49 5.08
N LYS A 56 -7.06 -2.58 4.28
CA LYS A 56 -5.83 -1.85 4.63
C LYS A 56 -6.15 -0.65 5.53
N PRO A 57 -5.41 -0.42 6.63
CA PRO A 57 -5.73 0.64 7.60
C PRO A 57 -5.90 2.05 7.03
N GLY A 58 -5.20 2.41 5.95
CA GLY A 58 -5.36 3.72 5.30
C GLY A 58 -6.56 3.82 4.34
N VAL A 59 -7.16 2.68 3.98
CA VAL A 59 -8.27 2.59 3.02
C VAL A 59 -9.58 2.33 3.74
N TYR A 60 -9.55 1.48 4.77
CA TYR A 60 -10.68 1.19 5.64
C TYR A 60 -11.30 2.50 6.18
N GLY A 61 -12.61 2.63 6.05
CA GLY A 61 -13.37 3.82 6.46
C GLY A 61 -13.12 5.09 5.63
N ASN A 62 -12.25 5.05 4.63
CA ASN A 62 -11.91 6.20 3.77
C ASN A 62 -12.41 6.06 2.32
N TYR A 63 -12.82 4.85 1.94
CA TYR A 63 -13.29 4.49 0.62
C TYR A 63 -14.39 3.44 0.73
N GLU A 64 -15.38 3.56 -0.16
CA GLU A 64 -16.38 2.53 -0.38
C GLU A 64 -15.93 1.54 -1.47
N MET A 65 -16.46 0.31 -1.42
CA MET A 65 -16.19 -0.74 -2.42
C MET A 65 -16.42 -0.25 -3.85
N ALA A 66 -17.54 0.44 -4.08
CA ALA A 66 -17.89 0.99 -5.38
C ALA A 66 -16.89 2.06 -5.87
N GLU A 67 -16.30 2.85 -4.95
CA GLU A 67 -15.29 3.85 -5.33
C GLU A 67 -14.00 3.19 -5.79
N ILE A 68 -13.60 2.09 -5.15
CA ILE A 68 -12.37 1.37 -5.52
C ILE A 68 -12.56 0.61 -6.83
N ILE A 69 -13.72 -0.04 -7.03
CA ILE A 69 -14.02 -0.74 -8.28
C ILE A 69 -13.95 0.21 -9.49
N LYS A 70 -14.49 1.43 -9.35
CA LYS A 70 -14.45 2.48 -10.39
C LYS A 70 -13.03 2.93 -10.77
N LEU A 71 -12.01 2.62 -9.97
CA LEU A 71 -10.63 2.94 -10.34
C LEU A 71 -10.12 2.05 -11.49
N PHE A 72 -10.74 0.90 -11.70
CA PHE A 72 -10.33 -0.13 -12.67
C PHE A 72 -11.27 -0.23 -13.89
N GLU A 73 -12.18 0.74 -14.04
CA GLU A 73 -12.96 0.98 -15.26
C GLU A 73 -12.12 1.77 -16.30
#